data_AF-L8H6M9-F1
#
_entry.id   AF-L8H6M9-F1
#
_cell.length_a   1.000
_cell.length_b   1.000
_cell.length_c   1.000
_cell.angle_alpha   90.00
_cell.angle_beta   90.00
_cell.angle_gamma   90.00
#
_symmetry.space_group_name_H-M   'P 1'
#
loop_
_entity.id
_entity.type
_entity.pdbx_description
1 polymer ?
#
loop_
_entity_poly.entity_id
_entity_poly.type
_entity_poly.pdbx_seq_one_letter_code
_entity_poly.pdbx_strand_id
1 'polypeptide(L)'
;MASGGSLHTGTLLSYATESYKEDFSVMFKTGLTAEAAVEAIGLSTDSAMVDAYWPPEWQVEHNIFHFPVVCQPIVAAYNLGPDALPNNQTLTLSVGVLADIWSGAIVSWNDSAIAQLNPNITLPAQPIVLVFANDRRGSISDSFASALAHFNPAFAMSVYTTNDSFASRWSQFGTIGARSYVVDPIEQQLGHVLHANASSCTWMTYGQQMLVWTQLNEQATRTIEEQGYMPLPLLYKRLVMDSFGLLSCNGKQVFSTKVVIGKGNDFKIGPMWASAYPFDSNFQMTLYSEVNGTHALYELASVSYDMIDHQEASQVRKRDSSDQLSLPIVAFAIGAAYSLPEVLNRGSLLLNLATLADIYLGTVDTWDHAAIRDLNPELASLLPNKNITVVLSTSMPSVTSILIQTLSSASQAFRDSMVRTHGERVHRVGELTPCGTWRQVDASFPVERTGRVLWADDVAAALDENAYTLGVWPQLPIVERRYIGFADLINARGERVSASAESVASAVKDYRDQPFTSVLINGSAPLWLALGLMALNSRDR
;
A
#
# COMPACT_ATOMS: atom_id res chain seq x y z
N MET A 1 -21.35 -23.40 5.84
CA MET A 1 -20.06 -23.69 6.49
C MET A 1 -20.25 -23.54 8.00
N ALA A 2 -20.06 -24.60 8.77
CA ALA A 2 -19.93 -24.50 10.22
C ALA A 2 -18.45 -24.24 10.54
N SER A 3 -18.15 -23.20 11.31
CA SER A 3 -16.78 -22.84 11.67
C SER A 3 -16.68 -22.59 13.18
N GLY A 4 -15.62 -23.09 13.80
CA GLY A 4 -15.27 -22.76 15.19
C GLY A 4 -14.15 -21.73 15.24
N GLY A 5 -13.93 -21.10 16.40
CA GLY A 5 -12.68 -20.39 16.61
C GLY A 5 -12.63 -19.60 17.91
N SER A 6 -11.55 -18.85 18.07
CA SER A 6 -11.33 -18.01 19.24
C SER A 6 -12.30 -16.84 19.36
N LEU A 7 -12.35 -16.24 20.56
CA LEU A 7 -13.12 -15.02 20.80
C LEU A 7 -12.67 -13.85 19.89
N HIS A 8 -11.36 -13.75 19.61
CA HIS A 8 -10.78 -12.69 18.76
C HIS A 8 -11.18 -12.88 17.29
N THR A 9 -11.02 -14.10 16.77
CA THR A 9 -11.34 -14.45 15.37
C THR A 9 -12.83 -14.36 15.04
N GLY A 10 -13.72 -14.53 16.03
CA GLY A 10 -15.17 -14.47 15.82
C GLY A 10 -15.71 -13.12 15.37
N THR A 11 -15.16 -12.01 15.85
CA THR A 11 -15.57 -10.65 15.43
C THR A 11 -15.26 -10.43 13.95
N LEU A 12 -14.05 -10.81 13.52
CA LEU A 12 -13.58 -10.73 12.14
C LEU A 12 -14.48 -11.52 11.19
N LEU A 13 -14.76 -12.78 11.52
CA LEU A 13 -15.55 -13.63 10.64
C LEU A 13 -17.02 -13.19 10.59
N SER A 14 -17.60 -12.76 11.71
CA SER A 14 -18.98 -12.26 11.74
C SER A 14 -19.16 -11.12 10.72
N TYR A 15 -18.29 -10.09 10.78
CA TYR A 15 -18.31 -8.98 9.83
C TYR A 15 -18.13 -9.43 8.36
N ALA A 16 -17.17 -10.32 8.10
CA ALA A 16 -16.95 -10.85 6.75
C ALA A 16 -18.22 -11.55 6.22
N THR A 17 -18.94 -12.28 7.07
CA THR A 17 -20.10 -13.08 6.68
C THR A 17 -21.41 -12.29 6.54
N GLU A 18 -21.53 -11.14 7.21
CA GLU A 18 -22.61 -10.17 6.96
C GLU A 18 -22.37 -9.34 5.68
N SER A 19 -21.10 -9.16 5.30
CA SER A 19 -20.66 -8.34 4.18
C SER A 19 -20.57 -9.11 2.85
N TYR A 20 -20.15 -10.38 2.88
CA TYR A 20 -19.98 -11.24 1.71
C TYR A 20 -21.32 -11.86 1.26
N LYS A 21 -22.06 -11.12 0.42
CA LYS A 21 -23.45 -11.42 0.04
C LYS A 21 -23.54 -12.30 -1.23
N GLU A 22 -23.07 -13.52 -1.10
CA GLU A 22 -23.20 -14.60 -2.09
C GLU A 22 -24.18 -15.69 -1.62
N ASP A 23 -24.41 -16.73 -2.43
CA ASP A 23 -25.22 -17.94 -2.08
C ASP A 23 -24.51 -18.86 -1.05
N PHE A 24 -23.96 -18.25 0.01
CA PHE A 24 -23.17 -18.90 1.04
C PHE A 24 -23.56 -18.39 2.43
N SER A 25 -23.53 -19.29 3.42
CA SER A 25 -23.76 -18.93 4.82
C SER A 25 -22.78 -19.64 5.72
N VAL A 26 -22.16 -18.87 6.61
CA VAL A 26 -21.28 -19.36 7.66
C VAL A 26 -22.02 -19.27 8.99
N MET A 27 -21.91 -20.31 9.81
CA MET A 27 -22.27 -20.25 11.23
C MET A 27 -20.96 -20.33 12.02
N PHE A 28 -20.64 -19.28 12.77
CA PHE A 28 -19.46 -19.26 13.62
C PHE A 28 -19.81 -19.57 15.08
N LYS A 29 -19.02 -20.43 15.71
CA LYS A 29 -19.08 -20.70 17.15
C LYS A 29 -17.79 -20.21 17.82
N THR A 30 -17.92 -19.19 18.67
CA THR A 30 -16.84 -18.75 19.55
C THR A 30 -16.58 -19.79 20.64
N GLY A 31 -15.30 -20.04 20.92
CA GLY A 31 -14.81 -20.88 22.01
C GLY A 31 -13.47 -20.37 22.52
N LEU A 32 -12.93 -21.04 23.55
CA LEU A 32 -11.57 -20.79 24.00
C LEU A 32 -10.59 -21.54 23.08
N THR A 33 -10.09 -20.85 22.06
CA THR A 33 -8.78 -21.12 21.42
C THR A 33 -8.53 -22.60 21.10
N ALA A 34 -7.87 -23.34 21.99
CA ALA A 34 -7.56 -24.76 21.84
C ALA A 34 -8.81 -25.68 21.82
N GLU A 35 -9.89 -25.34 22.53
CA GLU A 35 -11.15 -26.10 22.50
C GLU A 35 -11.84 -26.00 21.14
N ALA A 36 -11.79 -24.82 20.49
CA ALA A 36 -12.33 -24.66 19.13
C ALA A 36 -11.52 -25.46 18.09
N ALA A 37 -10.20 -25.53 18.24
CA ALA A 37 -9.35 -26.41 17.41
C ALA A 37 -9.68 -27.90 17.62
N VAL A 38 -9.92 -28.33 18.87
CA VAL A 38 -10.28 -29.71 19.21
C VAL A 38 -11.69 -30.08 18.74
N GLU A 39 -12.66 -29.18 18.85
CA GLU A 39 -14.01 -29.39 18.29
C GLU A 39 -14.00 -29.50 16.76
N ALA A 40 -13.13 -28.74 16.09
CA ALA A 40 -12.93 -28.85 14.65
C ALA A 40 -12.29 -30.18 14.25
N ILE A 41 -11.21 -30.62 14.90
CA ILE A 41 -10.63 -31.96 14.70
C ILE A 41 -11.68 -33.07 14.97
N GLY A 42 -12.59 -32.84 15.92
CA GLY A 42 -13.68 -33.74 16.33
C GLY A 42 -14.86 -33.93 15.36
N LEU A 43 -14.72 -33.55 14.08
CA LEU A 43 -15.74 -33.71 13.02
C LEU A 43 -17.05 -32.92 13.24
N SER A 44 -17.03 -31.86 14.07
CA SER A 44 -18.23 -31.06 14.39
C SER A 44 -18.35 -29.73 13.63
N THR A 45 -17.28 -29.27 13.00
CA THR A 45 -17.24 -28.09 12.13
C THR A 45 -16.51 -28.40 10.82
N ASP A 46 -16.77 -27.64 9.77
CA ASP A 46 -16.04 -27.73 8.49
C ASP A 46 -14.63 -27.14 8.63
N SER A 47 -14.48 -26.11 9.46
CA SER A 47 -13.26 -25.31 9.62
C SER A 47 -13.04 -24.80 11.04
N ALA A 48 -11.85 -24.23 11.28
CA ALA A 48 -11.60 -23.37 12.44
C ALA A 48 -10.83 -22.09 12.07
N MET A 49 -10.98 -21.04 12.87
CA MET A 49 -10.04 -19.92 12.94
C MET A 49 -9.32 -19.91 14.28
N VAL A 50 -7.99 -19.82 14.26
CA VAL A 50 -7.13 -20.00 15.44
C VAL A 50 -6.13 -18.87 15.61
N ASP A 51 -5.94 -18.46 16.85
CA ASP A 51 -4.89 -17.58 17.38
C ASP A 51 -3.84 -18.42 18.13
N ALA A 52 -3.42 -19.52 17.49
CA ALA A 52 -2.59 -20.57 18.08
C ALA A 52 -1.50 -21.02 17.10
N TYR A 53 -0.26 -21.17 17.58
CA TYR A 53 0.78 -21.81 16.80
C TYR A 53 0.50 -23.31 16.65
N TRP A 54 0.28 -23.76 15.42
CA TRP A 54 0.00 -25.16 15.09
C TRP A 54 1.24 -25.83 14.49
N PRO A 55 1.89 -26.77 15.21
CA PRO A 55 3.17 -27.35 14.77
C PRO A 55 2.99 -28.24 13.53
N PRO A 56 3.98 -28.31 12.60
CA PRO A 56 3.81 -28.98 11.31
C PRO A 56 3.42 -30.46 11.39
N GLU A 57 3.90 -31.19 12.40
CA GLU A 57 3.59 -32.61 12.60
C GLU A 57 2.09 -32.87 12.78
N TRP A 58 1.36 -32.03 13.51
CA TRP A 58 -0.09 -32.14 13.69
C TRP A 58 -0.87 -31.83 12.41
N GLN A 59 -0.30 -31.02 11.50
CA GLN A 59 -0.94 -30.73 10.21
C GLN A 59 -0.95 -31.99 9.32
N VAL A 60 0.14 -32.76 9.36
CA VAL A 60 0.25 -34.08 8.71
C VAL A 60 -0.61 -35.13 9.40
N GLU A 61 -0.59 -35.19 10.75
CA GLU A 61 -1.37 -36.17 11.53
C GLU A 61 -2.88 -36.04 11.32
N HIS A 62 -3.40 -34.81 11.26
CA HIS A 62 -4.84 -34.55 11.11
C HIS A 62 -5.27 -34.30 9.65
N ASN A 63 -4.34 -34.31 8.69
CA ASN A 63 -4.61 -34.05 7.25
C ASN A 63 -5.39 -32.73 7.04
N ILE A 64 -4.84 -31.66 7.62
CA ILE A 64 -5.40 -30.31 7.60
C ILE A 64 -4.45 -29.33 6.91
N PHE A 65 -5.01 -28.24 6.40
CA PHE A 65 -4.25 -27.10 5.89
C PHE A 65 -4.42 -25.89 6.82
N HIS A 66 -3.33 -25.15 7.05
CA HIS A 66 -3.29 -23.99 7.94
C HIS A 66 -2.71 -22.77 7.21
N PHE A 67 -3.46 -21.67 7.12
CA PHE A 67 -3.06 -20.47 6.37
C PHE A 67 -3.26 -19.19 7.20
N PRO A 68 -2.30 -18.24 7.22
CA PRO A 68 -2.53 -16.94 7.84
C PRO A 68 -3.63 -16.16 7.13
N VAL A 69 -4.35 -15.31 7.87
CA VAL A 69 -5.50 -14.50 7.41
C VAL A 69 -5.31 -13.03 7.74
N VAL A 70 -4.85 -12.71 8.95
CA VAL A 70 -4.44 -11.37 9.39
C VAL A 70 -3.31 -11.50 10.41
N CYS A 71 -2.57 -10.41 10.65
CA CYS A 71 -1.73 -10.29 11.83
C CYS A 71 -2.48 -9.51 12.93
N GLN A 72 -2.24 -9.86 14.19
CA GLN A 72 -2.60 -9.06 15.36
C GLN A 72 -1.38 -8.92 16.28
N PRO A 73 -1.20 -7.83 17.02
CA PRO A 73 -0.25 -7.82 18.12
C PRO A 73 -0.79 -8.67 19.31
N ILE A 74 -0.01 -9.63 19.82
CA ILE A 74 -0.13 -10.14 21.22
C ILE A 74 0.72 -9.26 22.13
N VAL A 75 0.35 -9.14 23.39
CA VAL A 75 0.36 -7.88 24.13
C VAL A 75 0.58 -8.28 25.68
N ALA A 76 1.09 -7.69 26.82
CA ALA A 76 1.74 -6.51 27.55
C ALA A 76 1.06 -5.28 28.32
N ALA A 77 0.24 -5.44 29.39
CA ALA A 77 -0.56 -4.39 30.09
C ALA A 77 -1.07 -4.81 31.50
N TYR A 78 -2.04 -4.09 32.08
CA TYR A 78 -2.28 -4.04 33.53
C TYR A 78 -3.67 -3.51 33.95
N ASN A 79 -4.00 -3.68 35.24
CA ASN A 79 -5.03 -2.91 35.94
C ASN A 79 -4.43 -2.36 37.25
N LEU A 80 -4.10 -1.07 37.26
CA LEU A 80 -3.55 -0.35 38.42
C LEU A 80 -4.59 0.55 39.12
N GLY A 81 -5.78 0.72 38.53
CA GLY A 81 -6.75 1.73 38.94
C GLY A 81 -6.36 3.16 38.52
N PRO A 82 -7.35 4.08 38.39
CA PRO A 82 -7.12 5.44 37.88
C PRO A 82 -6.29 6.31 38.83
N ASP A 83 -6.26 5.98 40.13
CA ASP A 83 -5.52 6.74 41.14
C ASP A 83 -4.00 6.52 41.09
N ALA A 84 -3.56 5.35 40.61
CA ALA A 84 -2.15 4.99 40.49
C ALA A 84 -1.58 5.24 39.09
N LEU A 85 -2.43 5.17 38.05
CA LEU A 85 -2.06 5.51 36.68
C LEU A 85 -3.25 6.16 35.94
N PRO A 86 -3.34 7.50 35.94
CA PRO A 86 -4.42 8.23 35.27
C PRO A 86 -4.39 8.06 33.75
N ASN A 87 -5.55 8.16 33.09
CA ASN A 87 -5.73 7.92 31.65
C ASN A 87 -4.91 8.82 30.69
N ASN A 88 -4.13 9.77 31.19
CA ASN A 88 -3.21 10.61 30.41
C ASN A 88 -1.72 10.29 30.66
N GLN A 89 -1.41 9.19 31.37
CA GLN A 89 -0.07 8.63 31.52
C GLN A 89 0.01 7.26 30.82
N THR A 90 1.23 6.79 30.53
CA THR A 90 1.47 5.52 29.83
C THR A 90 2.53 4.74 30.59
N LEU A 91 2.20 3.53 31.05
CA LEU A 91 3.19 2.62 31.62
C LEU A 91 4.13 2.11 30.52
N THR A 92 5.42 2.37 30.66
CA THR A 92 6.47 1.84 29.78
C THR A 92 7.08 0.59 30.41
N LEU A 93 7.06 -0.53 29.70
CA LEU A 93 7.71 -1.78 30.11
C LEU A 93 8.66 -2.25 29.02
N SER A 94 9.85 -2.74 29.39
CA SER A 94 10.79 -3.36 28.44
C SER A 94 10.51 -4.86 28.32
N VAL A 95 10.92 -5.47 27.21
CA VAL A 95 10.79 -6.93 26.99
C VAL A 95 11.52 -7.73 28.09
N GLY A 96 12.64 -7.19 28.61
CA GLY A 96 13.33 -7.74 29.79
C GLY A 96 12.45 -7.70 31.03
N VAL A 97 11.94 -6.53 31.41
CA VAL A 97 11.05 -6.35 32.58
C VAL A 97 9.77 -7.19 32.45
N LEU A 98 9.20 -7.33 31.25
CA LEU A 98 8.05 -8.21 31.01
C LEU A 98 8.37 -9.68 31.24
N ALA A 99 9.53 -10.15 30.77
CA ALA A 99 9.99 -11.53 31.01
C ALA A 99 10.40 -11.76 32.49
N ASP A 100 10.89 -10.75 33.19
CA ASP A 100 11.19 -10.81 34.62
C ASP A 100 9.91 -10.82 35.48
N ILE A 101 8.87 -10.09 35.06
CA ILE A 101 7.50 -10.19 35.61
C ILE A 101 6.92 -11.59 35.32
N TRP A 102 6.97 -12.06 34.07
CA TRP A 102 6.42 -13.36 33.66
C TRP A 102 7.21 -14.57 34.17
N SER A 103 8.41 -14.38 34.71
CA SER A 103 9.16 -15.43 35.45
C SER A 103 8.98 -15.37 36.96
N GLY A 104 8.26 -14.37 37.49
CA GLY A 104 8.15 -14.14 38.93
C GLY A 104 9.43 -13.63 39.59
N ALA A 105 10.39 -13.09 38.81
CA ALA A 105 11.54 -12.36 39.34
C ALA A 105 11.15 -10.96 39.81
N ILE A 106 10.19 -10.31 39.11
CA ILE A 106 9.54 -9.07 39.53
C ILE A 106 8.10 -9.40 39.98
N VAL A 107 7.78 -9.13 41.25
CA VAL A 107 6.51 -9.54 41.89
C VAL A 107 5.68 -8.39 42.47
N SER A 108 6.12 -7.13 42.29
CA SER A 108 5.44 -5.94 42.82
C SER A 108 5.55 -4.75 41.88
N TRP A 109 4.48 -3.97 41.75
CA TRP A 109 4.39 -2.87 40.77
C TRP A 109 5.40 -1.74 40.99
N ASN A 110 5.83 -1.50 42.23
CA ASN A 110 6.85 -0.52 42.58
C ASN A 110 8.29 -1.05 42.49
N ASP A 111 8.54 -2.14 41.77
CA ASP A 111 9.90 -2.65 41.58
C ASP A 111 10.81 -1.61 40.91
N SER A 112 12.07 -1.58 41.33
CA SER A 112 13.09 -0.65 40.83
C SER A 112 13.26 -0.65 39.31
N ALA A 113 13.08 -1.79 38.63
CA ALA A 113 13.21 -1.91 37.19
C ALA A 113 11.99 -1.33 36.44
N ILE A 114 10.77 -1.48 37.02
CA ILE A 114 9.57 -0.81 36.51
C ILE A 114 9.67 0.71 36.75
N ALA A 115 10.10 1.12 37.95
CA ALA A 115 10.24 2.53 38.32
C ALA A 115 11.29 3.28 37.49
N GLN A 116 12.40 2.64 37.12
CA GLN A 116 13.42 3.23 36.23
C GLN A 116 12.89 3.55 34.83
N LEU A 117 11.96 2.75 34.31
CA LEU A 117 11.29 3.00 33.03
C LEU A 117 10.16 4.06 33.14
N ASN A 118 9.69 4.34 34.35
CA ASN A 118 8.50 5.16 34.61
C ASN A 118 8.76 6.28 35.65
N PRO A 119 9.78 7.14 35.48
CA PRO A 119 10.19 8.12 36.51
C PRO A 119 9.15 9.19 36.86
N ASN A 120 8.08 9.31 36.05
CA ASN A 120 6.98 10.27 36.23
C ASN A 120 5.68 9.63 36.78
N ILE A 121 5.71 8.35 37.19
CA ILE A 121 4.54 7.58 37.64
C ILE A 121 4.77 7.08 39.07
N THR A 122 3.82 7.35 39.97
CA THR A 122 3.88 6.89 41.37
C THR A 122 3.38 5.45 41.48
N LEU A 123 4.23 4.49 41.12
CA LEU A 123 3.89 3.07 41.12
C LEU A 123 3.54 2.55 42.53
N PRO A 124 2.44 1.80 42.70
CA PRO A 124 1.97 1.40 44.02
C PRO A 124 2.73 0.19 44.56
N ALA A 125 2.88 0.10 45.88
CA ALA A 125 3.45 -1.06 46.58
C ALA A 125 2.45 -2.23 46.66
N GLN A 126 1.94 -2.66 45.51
CA GLN A 126 0.99 -3.77 45.36
C GLN A 126 1.67 -4.97 44.67
N PRO A 127 1.35 -6.22 45.06
CA PRO A 127 1.77 -7.41 44.33
C PRO A 127 1.27 -7.40 42.89
N ILE A 128 2.09 -7.94 41.97
CA ILE A 128 1.65 -8.27 40.62
C ILE A 128 0.97 -9.64 40.67
N VAL A 129 -0.26 -9.72 40.16
CA VAL A 129 -0.98 -10.98 39.98
C VAL A 129 -1.05 -11.25 38.48
N LEU A 130 -0.36 -12.29 38.03
CA LEU A 130 -0.43 -12.74 36.63
C LEU A 130 -1.78 -13.43 36.38
N VAL A 131 -2.38 -13.11 35.23
CA VAL A 131 -3.52 -13.85 34.68
C VAL A 131 -3.19 -14.23 33.24
N PHE A 132 -3.38 -15.51 32.95
CA PHE A 132 -3.02 -16.19 31.71
C PHE A 132 -4.12 -17.19 31.35
N ALA A 133 -4.14 -17.65 30.11
CA ALA A 133 -5.13 -18.61 29.66
C ALA A 133 -4.82 -20.03 30.21
N ASN A 134 -5.86 -20.75 30.63
CA ASN A 134 -5.76 -22.08 31.27
C ASN A 134 -6.15 -23.22 30.29
N ASP A 135 -6.05 -22.96 29.00
CA ASP A 135 -6.19 -23.93 27.92
C ASP A 135 -4.92 -24.78 27.75
N ARG A 136 -4.95 -25.71 26.79
CA ARG A 136 -3.84 -26.63 26.51
C ARG A 136 -2.80 -25.97 25.61
N ARG A 137 -1.69 -26.68 25.36
CA ARG A 137 -0.57 -26.23 24.49
C ARG A 137 -1.08 -25.56 23.21
N GLY A 138 -0.57 -24.37 22.92
CA GLY A 138 -0.95 -23.55 21.76
C GLY A 138 -1.71 -22.26 22.11
N SER A 139 -1.86 -21.91 23.38
CA SER A 139 -2.63 -20.74 23.81
C SER A 139 -2.05 -19.39 23.34
N ILE A 140 -2.83 -18.31 23.45
CA ILE A 140 -2.32 -16.94 23.27
C ILE A 140 -1.26 -16.59 24.34
N SER A 141 -1.35 -17.18 25.54
CA SER A 141 -0.33 -17.03 26.59
C SER A 141 0.95 -17.82 26.29
N ASP A 142 0.85 -19.00 25.67
CA ASP A 142 2.00 -19.78 25.18
C ASP A 142 2.69 -19.01 24.04
N SER A 143 1.91 -18.39 23.16
CA SER A 143 2.41 -17.58 22.05
C SER A 143 3.16 -16.35 22.56
N PHE A 144 2.61 -15.63 23.55
CA PHE A 144 3.29 -14.52 24.22
C PHE A 144 4.56 -14.97 24.96
N ALA A 145 4.51 -16.07 25.70
CA ALA A 145 5.67 -16.61 26.43
C ALA A 145 6.78 -17.09 25.46
N SER A 146 6.42 -17.75 24.36
CA SER A 146 7.37 -18.14 23.31
C SER A 146 8.05 -16.91 22.70
N ALA A 147 7.30 -15.83 22.50
CA ALA A 147 7.81 -14.59 21.97
C ALA A 147 8.72 -13.83 22.96
N LEU A 148 8.36 -13.77 24.25
CA LEU A 148 9.27 -13.29 25.31
C LEU A 148 10.56 -14.12 25.38
N ALA A 149 10.47 -15.44 25.24
CA ALA A 149 11.62 -16.35 25.28
C ALA A 149 12.57 -16.17 24.08
N HIS A 150 12.07 -15.71 22.93
CA HIS A 150 12.91 -15.33 21.79
C HIS A 150 13.85 -14.16 22.12
N PHE A 151 13.38 -13.20 22.93
CA PHE A 151 14.12 -11.99 23.28
C PHE A 151 14.85 -12.06 24.64
N ASN A 152 14.45 -12.94 25.55
CA ASN A 152 15.11 -13.16 26.84
C ASN A 152 15.56 -14.64 27.00
N PRO A 153 16.86 -14.95 26.80
CA PRO A 153 17.40 -16.30 26.95
C PRO A 153 17.31 -16.89 28.37
N ALA A 154 17.27 -16.06 29.42
CA ALA A 154 17.08 -16.55 30.79
C ALA A 154 15.63 -17.01 31.01
N PHE A 155 14.66 -16.30 30.42
CA PHE A 155 13.26 -16.72 30.35
C PHE A 155 13.07 -17.98 29.50
N ALA A 156 13.78 -18.09 28.37
CA ALA A 156 13.79 -19.33 27.58
C ALA A 156 14.25 -20.55 28.41
N MET A 157 15.25 -20.39 29.29
CA MET A 157 15.72 -21.45 30.17
C MET A 157 14.73 -21.83 31.29
N SER A 158 13.92 -20.89 31.80
CA SER A 158 12.86 -21.22 32.77
C SER A 158 11.61 -21.83 32.11
N VAL A 159 11.36 -21.53 30.83
CA VAL A 159 10.20 -22.03 30.08
C VAL A 159 10.46 -23.38 29.37
N TYR A 160 11.64 -23.64 28.80
CA TYR A 160 11.87 -24.81 27.94
C TYR A 160 12.57 -26.02 28.60
N THR A 161 12.80 -26.00 29.91
CA THR A 161 13.56 -27.06 30.61
C THR A 161 12.75 -28.29 31.07
N THR A 162 11.42 -28.29 30.95
CA THR A 162 10.58 -29.48 31.16
C THR A 162 9.54 -29.64 30.05
N ASN A 163 8.92 -30.83 29.95
CA ASN A 163 7.96 -31.18 28.88
C ASN A 163 6.48 -30.94 29.29
N ASP A 164 6.24 -30.16 30.35
CA ASP A 164 4.92 -29.97 30.96
C ASP A 164 4.14 -28.80 30.31
N SER A 165 2.82 -28.73 30.49
CA SER A 165 2.01 -27.62 29.96
C SER A 165 2.27 -26.31 30.70
N PHE A 166 2.11 -25.17 30.03
CA PHE A 166 2.33 -23.84 30.62
C PHE A 166 1.46 -23.62 31.87
N ALA A 167 0.16 -23.92 31.78
CA ALA A 167 -0.79 -23.84 32.89
C ALA A 167 -0.36 -24.61 34.16
N SER A 168 0.27 -25.79 33.99
CA SER A 168 0.73 -26.63 35.13
C SER A 168 1.93 -26.06 35.89
N ARG A 169 2.61 -25.06 35.33
CA ARG A 169 3.78 -24.38 35.94
C ARG A 169 3.37 -23.13 36.71
N TRP A 170 2.36 -22.41 36.20
CA TRP A 170 1.92 -21.12 36.73
C TRP A 170 0.78 -21.21 37.74
N SER A 171 0.19 -22.39 37.95
CA SER A 171 -0.87 -22.63 38.95
C SER A 171 -0.47 -22.38 40.41
N GLN A 172 0.82 -22.18 40.71
CA GLN A 172 1.31 -21.80 42.03
C GLN A 172 1.38 -20.27 42.27
N PHE A 173 1.14 -19.45 41.24
CA PHE A 173 1.31 -17.99 41.28
C PHE A 173 -0.01 -17.19 41.13
N GLY A 174 -1.16 -17.85 40.92
CA GLY A 174 -2.45 -17.16 40.79
C GLY A 174 -3.65 -18.10 40.77
N THR A 175 -4.85 -17.57 41.07
CA THR A 175 -6.12 -18.29 41.00
C THR A 175 -6.78 -18.17 39.63
N ILE A 176 -7.39 -19.26 39.16
CA ILE A 176 -8.13 -19.30 37.89
C ILE A 176 -9.39 -18.42 38.02
N GLY A 177 -9.45 -17.35 37.24
CA GLY A 177 -10.60 -16.46 37.15
C GLY A 177 -10.50 -15.55 35.93
N ALA A 178 -11.65 -15.27 35.28
CA ALA A 178 -11.68 -14.39 34.13
C ALA A 178 -11.37 -12.93 34.51
N ARG A 179 -10.65 -12.22 33.64
CA ARG A 179 -10.22 -10.80 33.76
C ARG A 179 -9.01 -10.52 34.66
N SER A 180 -7.84 -10.76 34.10
CA SER A 180 -6.96 -9.64 33.75
C SER A 180 -6.23 -10.00 32.46
N TYR A 181 -5.84 -9.00 31.68
CA TYR A 181 -5.01 -9.22 30.50
C TYR A 181 -3.79 -8.34 30.60
N VAL A 182 -2.71 -8.85 30.05
CA VAL A 182 -1.47 -8.14 29.83
C VAL A 182 -1.54 -7.86 28.31
N VAL A 183 -1.62 -6.58 27.85
CA VAL A 183 -1.73 -6.07 26.45
C VAL A 183 -0.79 -4.89 25.87
N ASP A 184 0.45 -5.12 25.33
CA ASP A 184 1.28 -4.31 24.34
C ASP A 184 2.48 -5.13 23.66
N PRO A 185 3.02 -4.89 22.44
CA PRO A 185 2.87 -5.73 21.22
C PRO A 185 4.07 -6.64 20.73
N ILE A 186 3.76 -7.85 20.20
CA ILE A 186 4.53 -8.75 19.28
C ILE A 186 3.54 -9.44 18.30
N GLU A 187 3.84 -9.50 16.99
CA GLU A 187 2.93 -10.03 15.96
C GLU A 187 2.60 -11.53 16.08
N GLN A 188 1.31 -11.85 15.94
CA GLN A 188 0.77 -13.20 15.78
C GLN A 188 -0.10 -13.27 14.53
N GLN A 189 0.08 -14.35 13.76
CA GLN A 189 -0.78 -14.67 12.62
C GLN A 189 -2.04 -15.37 13.10
N LEU A 190 -3.21 -14.82 12.76
CA LEU A 190 -4.48 -15.54 12.86
C LEU A 190 -4.62 -16.49 11.68
N GLY A 191 -4.81 -17.78 11.96
CA GLY A 191 -4.83 -18.84 10.97
C GLY A 191 -6.22 -19.40 10.68
N HIS A 192 -6.48 -19.76 9.43
CA HIS A 192 -7.64 -20.55 9.02
C HIS A 192 -7.24 -22.01 8.81
N VAL A 193 -8.02 -22.93 9.37
CA VAL A 193 -7.79 -24.39 9.33
C VAL A 193 -8.88 -25.07 8.52
N LEU A 194 -8.47 -25.94 7.59
CA LEU A 194 -9.34 -26.69 6.68
C LEU A 194 -9.09 -28.20 6.79
N HIS A 195 -10.14 -29.01 6.96
CA HIS A 195 -10.08 -30.47 6.75
C HIS A 195 -9.95 -30.79 5.26
N ALA A 196 -9.00 -31.64 4.86
CA ALA A 196 -8.87 -32.06 3.46
C ALA A 196 -9.95 -33.07 3.01
N ASN A 197 -10.52 -33.84 3.94
CA ASN A 197 -11.47 -34.93 3.65
C ASN A 197 -12.88 -34.60 4.16
N ALA A 198 -13.73 -34.06 3.28
CA ALA A 198 -15.14 -33.76 3.59
C ALA A 198 -16.10 -34.52 2.66
N SER A 199 -17.31 -34.81 3.16
CA SER A 199 -18.39 -35.46 2.41
C SER A 199 -19.00 -34.57 1.31
N SER A 200 -18.86 -33.25 1.47
CA SER A 200 -19.04 -32.24 0.43
C SER A 200 -17.82 -31.33 0.42
N CYS A 201 -17.29 -31.02 -0.76
CA CYS A 201 -16.17 -30.10 -0.91
C CYS A 201 -16.59 -28.63 -1.13
N THR A 202 -17.90 -28.38 -1.36
CA THR A 202 -18.43 -27.08 -1.82
C THR A 202 -18.14 -25.93 -0.85
N TRP A 203 -18.13 -26.19 0.45
CA TRP A 203 -17.83 -25.19 1.46
C TRP A 203 -16.36 -24.74 1.44
N MET A 204 -15.43 -25.55 0.92
CA MET A 204 -14.03 -25.15 0.76
C MET A 204 -13.91 -24.08 -0.32
N THR A 205 -14.54 -24.28 -1.46
CA THR A 205 -14.55 -23.35 -2.60
C THR A 205 -15.07 -21.97 -2.16
N TYR A 206 -16.24 -21.92 -1.51
CA TYR A 206 -16.79 -20.66 -1.01
C TYR A 206 -15.99 -20.07 0.16
N GLY A 207 -15.47 -20.91 1.07
CA GLY A 207 -14.62 -20.45 2.17
C GLY A 207 -13.31 -19.80 1.66
N GLN A 208 -12.70 -20.39 0.63
CA GLN A 208 -11.53 -19.84 -0.06
C GLN A 208 -11.87 -18.55 -0.81
N GLN A 209 -13.02 -18.47 -1.48
CA GLN A 209 -13.49 -17.26 -2.16
C GLN A 209 -13.74 -16.10 -1.17
N MET A 210 -14.36 -16.40 -0.03
CA MET A 210 -14.54 -15.44 1.08
C MET A 210 -13.19 -14.99 1.66
N LEU A 211 -12.22 -15.90 1.85
CA LEU A 211 -10.86 -15.54 2.30
C LEU A 211 -10.11 -14.69 1.27
N VAL A 212 -10.23 -14.99 -0.03
CA VAL A 212 -9.69 -14.14 -1.11
C VAL A 212 -10.33 -12.77 -1.07
N TRP A 213 -11.66 -12.70 -0.90
CA TRP A 213 -12.39 -11.45 -0.79
C TRP A 213 -11.94 -10.61 0.42
N THR A 214 -11.76 -11.20 1.62
CA THR A 214 -11.26 -10.42 2.79
C THR A 214 -9.84 -9.89 2.60
N GLN A 215 -9.00 -10.56 1.81
CA GLN A 215 -7.65 -10.08 1.49
C GLN A 215 -7.59 -9.05 0.36
N LEU A 216 -8.55 -8.99 -0.56
CA LEU A 216 -8.52 -8.14 -1.74
C LEU A 216 -9.50 -6.97 -1.70
N ASN A 217 -10.59 -7.09 -0.93
CA ASN A 217 -11.60 -6.05 -0.81
C ASN A 217 -11.11 -4.92 0.11
N GLU A 218 -11.15 -3.70 -0.43
CA GLU A 218 -10.67 -2.49 0.23
C GLU A 218 -11.46 -2.16 1.53
N GLN A 219 -12.78 -2.41 1.54
CA GLN A 219 -13.61 -2.16 2.71
C GLN A 219 -13.43 -3.24 3.79
N ALA A 220 -13.24 -4.50 3.39
CA ALA A 220 -12.87 -5.55 4.33
C ALA A 220 -11.50 -5.26 4.98
N THR A 221 -10.54 -4.79 4.18
CA THR A 221 -9.21 -4.38 4.62
C THR A 221 -9.30 -3.24 5.65
N ARG A 222 -10.03 -2.15 5.33
CA ARG A 222 -10.24 -1.03 6.27
C ARG A 222 -10.88 -1.47 7.59
N THR A 223 -11.93 -2.28 7.55
CA THR A 223 -12.68 -2.62 8.78
C THR A 223 -11.92 -3.58 9.71
N ILE A 224 -10.89 -4.28 9.25
CA ILE A 224 -9.97 -4.99 10.14
C ILE A 224 -8.89 -4.07 10.73
N GLU A 225 -8.41 -3.07 9.97
CA GLU A 225 -7.50 -2.01 10.44
C GLU A 225 -8.16 -1.14 11.53
N GLU A 226 -9.43 -0.76 11.33
CA GLU A 226 -10.27 -0.06 12.32
C GLU A 226 -10.45 -0.84 13.64
N GLN A 227 -10.25 -2.16 13.62
CA GLN A 227 -10.31 -3.04 14.78
C GLN A 227 -8.93 -3.36 15.39
N GLY A 228 -7.85 -2.78 14.88
CA GLY A 228 -6.48 -2.98 15.38
C GLY A 228 -5.75 -4.21 14.83
N TYR A 229 -6.30 -4.85 13.79
CA TYR A 229 -5.62 -5.91 13.05
C TYR A 229 -4.79 -5.33 11.89
N MET A 230 -3.73 -6.03 11.51
CA MET A 230 -2.96 -5.71 10.31
C MET A 230 -3.34 -6.70 9.19
N PRO A 231 -3.83 -6.22 8.03
CA PRO A 231 -3.98 -7.05 6.83
C PRO A 231 -2.64 -7.68 6.43
N LEU A 232 -2.65 -8.89 5.87
CA LEU A 232 -1.39 -9.56 5.49
C LEU A 232 -0.56 -8.67 4.54
N PRO A 233 0.76 -8.54 4.74
CA PRO A 233 1.63 -7.90 3.75
C PRO A 233 1.50 -8.62 2.41
N LEU A 234 1.63 -7.89 1.30
CA LEU A 234 1.14 -8.39 0.01
C LEU A 234 1.79 -9.70 -0.48
N LEU A 235 3.06 -9.92 -0.14
CA LEU A 235 3.76 -11.19 -0.39
C LEU A 235 3.06 -12.37 0.31
N TYR A 236 2.56 -12.20 1.53
CA TYR A 236 1.80 -13.22 2.26
C TYR A 236 0.40 -13.41 1.67
N LYS A 237 -0.31 -12.33 1.27
CA LYS A 237 -1.57 -12.46 0.51
C LYS A 237 -1.37 -13.33 -0.72
N ARG A 238 -0.29 -13.09 -1.49
CA ARG A 238 0.07 -13.91 -2.65
C ARG A 238 0.35 -15.36 -2.30
N LEU A 239 1.23 -15.62 -1.34
CA LEU A 239 1.58 -16.98 -0.93
C LEU A 239 0.37 -17.80 -0.47
N VAL A 240 -0.58 -17.19 0.24
CA VAL A 240 -1.85 -17.82 0.63
C VAL A 240 -2.71 -18.16 -0.60
N MET A 241 -2.88 -17.21 -1.52
CA MET A 241 -3.71 -17.38 -2.72
C MET A 241 -3.15 -18.42 -3.71
N ASP A 242 -1.83 -18.44 -3.93
CA ASP A 242 -1.18 -19.49 -4.74
C ASP A 242 -1.28 -20.86 -4.03
N SER A 243 -1.22 -20.90 -2.70
CA SER A 243 -1.41 -22.14 -1.92
C SER A 243 -2.83 -22.68 -1.99
N PHE A 244 -3.86 -21.83 -2.14
CA PHE A 244 -5.23 -22.30 -2.37
C PHE A 244 -5.33 -23.11 -3.66
N GLY A 245 -4.53 -22.81 -4.68
CA GLY A 245 -4.42 -23.61 -5.91
C GLY A 245 -3.92 -25.04 -5.69
N LEU A 246 -3.22 -25.31 -4.58
CA LEU A 246 -2.74 -26.66 -4.21
C LEU A 246 -3.80 -27.49 -3.46
N LEU A 247 -4.89 -26.88 -3.03
CA LEU A 247 -5.91 -27.53 -2.20
C LEU A 247 -6.77 -28.48 -3.02
N SER A 248 -6.88 -29.72 -2.54
CA SER A 248 -7.76 -30.73 -3.13
C SER A 248 -8.60 -31.44 -2.07
N CYS A 249 -9.80 -31.85 -2.48
CA CYS A 249 -10.77 -32.62 -1.69
C CYS A 249 -11.27 -33.77 -2.56
N ASN A 250 -11.25 -34.99 -2.02
CA ASN A 250 -11.60 -36.21 -2.76
C ASN A 250 -10.87 -36.35 -4.13
N GLY A 251 -9.61 -35.91 -4.19
CA GLY A 251 -8.76 -35.97 -5.39
C GLY A 251 -9.06 -34.91 -6.46
N LYS A 252 -9.89 -33.90 -6.18
CA LYS A 252 -10.17 -32.77 -7.09
C LYS A 252 -9.72 -31.46 -6.48
N GLN A 253 -9.12 -30.57 -7.28
CA GLN A 253 -8.82 -29.19 -6.90
C GLN A 253 -10.12 -28.47 -6.50
N VAL A 254 -10.14 -27.79 -5.36
CA VAL A 254 -11.34 -27.07 -4.84
C VAL A 254 -11.35 -25.58 -5.13
N PHE A 255 -10.19 -25.01 -5.44
CA PHE A 255 -10.04 -23.60 -5.79
C PHE A 255 -9.87 -23.43 -7.30
N SER A 256 -10.87 -22.85 -7.98
CA SER A 256 -10.84 -22.55 -9.42
C SER A 256 -10.72 -21.05 -9.73
N THR A 257 -11.00 -20.19 -8.75
CA THR A 257 -11.06 -18.73 -8.87
C THR A 257 -9.72 -18.16 -9.35
N LYS A 258 -9.76 -17.37 -10.41
CA LYS A 258 -8.60 -16.69 -10.98
C LYS A 258 -8.36 -15.40 -10.21
N VAL A 259 -7.24 -15.34 -9.50
CA VAL A 259 -6.83 -14.19 -8.70
C VAL A 259 -5.71 -13.43 -9.39
N VAL A 260 -5.90 -12.12 -9.54
CA VAL A 260 -4.93 -11.17 -10.10
C VAL A 260 -4.59 -10.11 -9.07
N ILE A 261 -3.32 -10.04 -8.69
CA ILE A 261 -2.78 -8.97 -7.84
C ILE A 261 -1.98 -8.02 -8.73
N GLY A 262 -2.39 -6.75 -8.76
CA GLY A 262 -1.65 -5.69 -9.44
C GLY A 262 -1.19 -4.56 -8.52
N LYS A 263 -0.28 -3.74 -9.03
CA LYS A 263 0.10 -2.45 -8.43
C LYS A 263 0.35 -1.42 -9.54
N GLY A 264 -0.05 -0.18 -9.35
CA GLY A 264 -0.07 0.83 -10.40
C GLY A 264 0.44 2.18 -9.92
N ASN A 265 0.82 3.06 -10.85
CA ASN A 265 1.14 4.43 -10.50
C ASN A 265 -0.12 5.13 -9.93
N ASP A 266 0.07 6.19 -9.15
CA ASP A 266 -0.97 6.88 -8.35
C ASP A 266 -2.12 7.58 -9.12
N PHE A 267 -2.36 7.20 -10.37
CA PHE A 267 -3.47 7.64 -11.22
C PHE A 267 -4.85 7.10 -10.85
N LYS A 268 -4.94 6.16 -9.91
CA LYS A 268 -6.20 5.54 -9.45
C LYS A 268 -7.02 4.79 -10.51
N ILE A 269 -6.74 4.92 -11.81
CA ILE A 269 -7.45 4.21 -12.90
C ILE A 269 -7.48 2.70 -12.65
N GLY A 270 -6.35 2.11 -12.26
CA GLY A 270 -6.27 0.71 -11.86
C GLY A 270 -7.19 0.35 -10.69
N PRO A 271 -7.01 0.96 -9.51
CA PRO A 271 -7.92 0.80 -8.37
C PRO A 271 -9.41 1.04 -8.69
N MET A 272 -9.73 2.07 -9.49
CA MET A 272 -11.10 2.41 -9.91
C MET A 272 -11.69 1.35 -10.83
N TRP A 273 -10.94 0.86 -11.81
CA TRP A 273 -11.40 -0.21 -12.71
C TRP A 273 -11.56 -1.53 -11.97
N ALA A 274 -10.69 -1.85 -11.00
CA ALA A 274 -10.87 -3.01 -10.14
C ALA A 274 -12.15 -2.85 -9.29
N SER A 275 -12.31 -1.74 -8.56
CA SER A 275 -13.48 -1.48 -7.71
C SER A 275 -14.81 -1.43 -8.47
N ALA A 276 -14.79 -0.99 -9.74
CA ALA A 276 -15.96 -0.94 -10.61
C ALA A 276 -16.23 -2.24 -11.42
N TYR A 277 -15.31 -3.21 -11.41
CA TYR A 277 -15.51 -4.47 -12.13
C TYR A 277 -16.48 -5.38 -11.36
N PRO A 278 -17.49 -5.98 -12.01
CA PRO A 278 -18.40 -6.93 -11.36
C PRO A 278 -17.69 -8.29 -11.19
N PHE A 279 -16.80 -8.37 -10.19
CA PHE A 279 -16.13 -9.62 -9.83
C PHE A 279 -17.12 -10.66 -9.36
N ASP A 280 -16.89 -11.91 -9.73
CA ASP A 280 -17.70 -13.06 -9.36
C ASP A 280 -16.87 -14.09 -8.58
N SER A 281 -17.46 -15.26 -8.32
CA SER A 281 -16.76 -16.39 -7.71
C SER A 281 -15.65 -17.00 -8.59
N ASN A 282 -15.54 -16.63 -9.87
CA ASN A 282 -14.55 -17.16 -10.82
C ASN A 282 -13.37 -16.22 -11.09
N PHE A 283 -13.53 -14.90 -10.94
CA PHE A 283 -12.46 -13.91 -11.12
C PHE A 283 -12.49 -12.82 -10.05
N GLN A 284 -11.35 -12.62 -9.38
CA GLN A 284 -11.14 -11.61 -8.34
C GLN A 284 -9.83 -10.86 -8.61
N MET A 285 -9.84 -9.53 -8.51
CA MET A 285 -8.66 -8.72 -8.79
C MET A 285 -8.59 -7.48 -7.92
N THR A 286 -7.37 -7.06 -7.58
CA THR A 286 -7.12 -5.77 -6.94
C THR A 286 -5.90 -5.09 -7.54
N LEU A 287 -5.86 -3.76 -7.48
CA LEU A 287 -4.75 -2.93 -7.91
C LEU A 287 -4.42 -1.96 -6.77
N TYR A 288 -3.24 -2.12 -6.17
CA TYR A 288 -2.70 -1.18 -5.19
C TYR A 288 -2.08 0.03 -5.89
N SER A 289 -2.01 1.20 -5.26
CA SER A 289 -1.28 2.34 -5.81
C SER A 289 0.18 2.41 -5.32
N GLU A 290 0.98 3.20 -6.04
CA GLU A 290 2.42 3.36 -5.86
C GLU A 290 2.82 4.73 -6.40
N VAL A 291 3.69 5.42 -5.68
CA VAL A 291 4.21 6.73 -6.09
C VAL A 291 5.41 6.55 -7.03
N ASN A 292 6.14 5.43 -6.91
CA ASN A 292 7.35 5.16 -7.69
C ASN A 292 7.21 3.90 -8.57
N GLY A 293 6.74 4.07 -9.81
CA GLY A 293 6.64 3.00 -10.81
C GLY A 293 7.96 2.29 -11.17
N THR A 294 9.12 2.90 -10.89
CA THR A 294 10.41 2.22 -11.06
C THR A 294 10.60 1.14 -9.99
N HIS A 295 10.16 1.39 -8.75
CA HIS A 295 10.18 0.39 -7.68
C HIS A 295 9.24 -0.77 -8.01
N ALA A 296 8.02 -0.46 -8.46
CA ALA A 296 7.02 -1.42 -8.91
C ALA A 296 7.61 -2.44 -9.91
N LEU A 297 8.32 -1.99 -10.95
CA LEU A 297 8.95 -2.85 -11.96
C LEU A 297 9.98 -3.84 -11.39
N TYR A 298 10.66 -3.53 -10.28
CA TYR A 298 11.55 -4.48 -9.60
C TYR A 298 10.75 -5.53 -8.82
N GLU A 299 9.67 -5.12 -8.14
CA GLU A 299 8.83 -6.07 -7.40
C GLU A 299 8.02 -7.02 -8.33
N LEU A 300 7.74 -6.61 -9.58
CA LEU A 300 7.20 -7.51 -10.61
C LEU A 300 8.18 -8.65 -10.93
N ALA A 301 9.49 -8.37 -10.91
CA ALA A 301 10.53 -9.37 -11.11
C ALA A 301 10.71 -10.28 -9.87
N SER A 302 10.38 -9.81 -8.67
CA SER A 302 10.28 -10.67 -7.46
C SER A 302 8.99 -11.47 -7.34
N VAL A 303 8.16 -11.50 -8.40
CA VAL A 303 6.91 -12.29 -8.49
C VAL A 303 5.84 -11.87 -7.46
N SER A 304 5.90 -10.64 -6.95
CA SER A 304 4.93 -10.11 -5.99
C SER A 304 3.58 -9.71 -6.63
N TYR A 305 3.54 -9.60 -7.97
CA TYR A 305 2.39 -9.14 -8.76
C TYR A 305 2.24 -9.94 -10.05
N ASP A 306 1.01 -10.01 -10.58
CA ASP A 306 0.71 -10.51 -11.92
C ASP A 306 0.77 -9.40 -12.99
N MET A 307 0.46 -8.17 -12.59
CA MET A 307 0.43 -7.01 -13.49
C MET A 307 0.90 -5.74 -12.79
N ILE A 308 1.46 -4.81 -13.54
CA ILE A 308 1.75 -3.46 -13.05
C ILE A 308 1.35 -2.41 -14.10
N ASP A 309 0.65 -1.36 -13.68
CA ASP A 309 0.50 -0.17 -14.53
C ASP A 309 1.65 0.83 -14.28
N HIS A 310 2.20 1.36 -15.37
CA HIS A 310 3.36 2.25 -15.36
C HIS A 310 3.38 3.11 -16.64
N GLN A 311 4.31 4.07 -16.71
CA GLN A 311 4.38 5.08 -17.78
C GLN A 311 5.66 4.95 -18.64
N GLU A 312 6.41 3.85 -18.50
CA GLU A 312 7.80 3.73 -18.97
C GLU A 312 8.03 2.52 -19.87
N ALA A 313 7.26 2.43 -20.95
CA ALA A 313 7.54 1.48 -22.03
C ALA A 313 8.85 1.79 -22.76
N SER A 314 9.82 0.88 -22.60
CA SER A 314 10.50 0.39 -23.79
C SER A 314 9.45 -0.22 -24.75
N GLN A 315 9.61 0.00 -26.06
CA GLN A 315 8.80 -0.63 -27.12
C GLN A 315 8.54 -2.12 -26.83
N VAL A 316 7.36 -2.61 -27.27
CA VAL A 316 6.91 -4.00 -27.08
C VAL A 316 8.02 -5.01 -27.40
N ARG A 317 8.66 -5.50 -26.34
CA ARG A 317 9.75 -6.46 -26.32
C ARG A 317 9.57 -7.33 -25.09
N LYS A 318 9.77 -8.65 -25.23
CA LYS A 318 10.30 -9.40 -24.09
C LYS A 318 11.64 -8.74 -23.73
N ARG A 319 11.78 -8.25 -22.50
CA ARG A 319 13.11 -7.89 -21.98
C ARG A 319 13.86 -9.21 -21.88
N ASP A 320 14.95 -9.39 -22.63
CA ASP A 320 15.62 -10.69 -22.69
C ASP A 320 15.88 -11.24 -21.26
N SER A 321 15.42 -12.47 -21.02
CA SER A 321 15.27 -13.17 -19.73
C SER A 321 14.02 -12.92 -18.84
N SER A 322 13.02 -12.12 -19.25
CA SER A 322 11.72 -12.07 -18.55
C SER A 322 10.49 -12.31 -19.46
N ASP A 323 9.53 -13.08 -18.95
CA ASP A 323 8.21 -13.30 -19.56
C ASP A 323 7.25 -12.16 -19.23
N GLN A 324 7.66 -10.93 -19.58
CA GLN A 324 6.90 -9.71 -19.34
C GLN A 324 6.44 -9.10 -20.67
N LEU A 325 5.19 -8.65 -20.73
CA LEU A 325 4.57 -8.02 -21.90
C LEU A 325 3.92 -6.69 -21.51
N SER A 326 4.42 -5.58 -22.04
CA SER A 326 3.82 -4.24 -21.84
C SER A 326 2.82 -3.92 -22.95
N LEU A 327 1.58 -3.59 -22.56
CA LEU A 327 0.49 -3.19 -23.44
C LEU A 327 -0.03 -1.80 -23.05
N PRO A 328 -0.24 -0.86 -24.00
CA PRO A 328 -0.87 0.43 -23.71
C PRO A 328 -2.36 0.22 -23.38
N ILE A 329 -2.82 0.80 -22.27
CA ILE A 329 -4.21 0.68 -21.79
C ILE A 329 -4.98 2.00 -21.76
N VAL A 330 -4.28 3.13 -21.59
CA VAL A 330 -4.91 4.46 -21.51
C VAL A 330 -3.95 5.53 -22.00
N ALA A 331 -4.48 6.58 -22.63
CA ALA A 331 -3.74 7.78 -23.00
C ALA A 331 -4.20 8.94 -22.12
N PHE A 332 -3.29 9.77 -21.61
CA PHE A 332 -3.63 10.88 -20.71
C PHE A 332 -2.74 12.09 -20.95
N ALA A 333 -3.28 13.28 -20.69
CA ALA A 333 -2.57 14.54 -20.84
C ALA A 333 -1.62 14.82 -19.67
N ILE A 334 -0.41 15.26 -20.00
CA ILE A 334 0.54 15.94 -19.12
C ILE A 334 0.64 17.40 -19.57
N GLY A 335 0.78 18.31 -18.62
CA GLY A 335 0.84 19.75 -18.89
C GLY A 335 1.17 20.56 -17.64
N ALA A 336 1.17 21.88 -17.79
CA ALA A 336 1.41 22.79 -16.67
C ALA A 336 0.16 22.91 -15.78
N ALA A 337 0.32 22.60 -14.50
CA ALA A 337 -0.65 22.85 -13.46
C ALA A 337 -0.15 23.96 -12.52
N TYR A 338 -1.07 24.71 -11.92
CA TYR A 338 -0.73 25.93 -11.18
C TYR A 338 -1.62 26.17 -9.96
N SER A 339 -1.05 26.79 -8.94
CA SER A 339 -1.76 27.28 -7.76
C SER A 339 -1.78 28.81 -7.79
N LEU A 340 -2.86 29.40 -8.28
CA LEU A 340 -2.99 30.85 -8.45
C LEU A 340 -4.37 31.34 -7.96
N PRO A 341 -4.51 31.67 -6.67
CA PRO A 341 -5.80 31.92 -6.02
C PRO A 341 -6.70 32.95 -6.72
N GLU A 342 -6.11 33.99 -7.31
CA GLU A 342 -6.81 35.07 -8.02
C GLU A 342 -7.50 34.61 -9.32
N VAL A 343 -7.00 33.54 -9.94
CA VAL A 343 -7.50 32.96 -11.20
C VAL A 343 -8.42 31.75 -10.99
N LEU A 344 -8.48 31.20 -9.77
CA LEU A 344 -9.35 30.06 -9.45
C LEU A 344 -10.82 30.37 -9.77
N ASN A 345 -11.46 29.48 -10.54
CA ASN A 345 -12.82 29.63 -11.05
C ASN A 345 -13.06 30.92 -11.86
N ARG A 346 -12.02 31.52 -12.45
CA ARG A 346 -12.12 32.64 -13.41
C ARG A 346 -11.82 32.25 -14.85
N GLY A 347 -11.08 31.16 -15.06
CA GLY A 347 -10.77 30.57 -16.36
C GLY A 347 -9.47 29.77 -16.31
N SER A 348 -9.20 28.98 -17.36
CA SER A 348 -7.90 28.34 -17.53
C SER A 348 -6.86 29.36 -17.99
N LEU A 349 -5.71 29.40 -17.31
CA LEU A 349 -4.53 30.12 -17.77
C LEU A 349 -4.06 29.54 -19.11
N LEU A 350 -3.77 30.38 -20.09
CA LEU A 350 -3.20 29.99 -21.38
C LEU A 350 -1.69 30.18 -21.39
N LEU A 351 -0.94 29.13 -21.74
CA LEU A 351 0.51 29.20 -21.94
C LEU A 351 0.90 28.72 -23.34
N ASN A 352 2.11 29.07 -23.77
CA ASN A 352 2.76 28.45 -24.91
C ASN A 352 4.08 27.82 -24.46
N LEU A 353 4.63 26.91 -25.29
CA LEU A 353 5.82 26.14 -24.93
C LEU A 353 7.10 26.98 -24.79
N ALA A 354 7.17 28.18 -25.39
CA ALA A 354 8.29 29.10 -25.21
C ALA A 354 8.18 29.84 -23.86
N THR A 355 7.03 30.43 -23.53
CA THR A 355 6.79 31.04 -22.21
C THR A 355 7.02 30.03 -21.08
N LEU A 356 6.58 28.78 -21.27
CA LEU A 356 6.81 27.72 -20.28
C LEU A 356 8.29 27.32 -20.20
N ALA A 357 9.02 27.27 -21.32
CA ALA A 357 10.46 27.07 -21.32
C ALA A 357 11.19 28.20 -20.58
N ASP A 358 10.76 29.45 -20.74
CA ASP A 358 11.33 30.61 -20.07
C ASP A 358 11.05 30.62 -18.55
N ILE A 359 9.94 30.05 -18.09
CA ILE A 359 9.69 29.81 -16.66
C ILE A 359 10.73 28.82 -16.09
N TYR A 360 11.00 27.71 -16.79
CA TYR A 360 11.99 26.70 -16.36
C TYR A 360 13.46 27.13 -16.58
N LEU A 361 13.72 28.06 -17.50
CA LEU A 361 14.99 28.81 -17.58
C LEU A 361 15.16 29.80 -16.42
N GLY A 362 14.06 30.16 -15.74
CA GLY A 362 14.02 31.17 -14.70
C GLY A 362 13.99 32.62 -15.20
N THR A 363 13.85 32.85 -16.52
CA THR A 363 13.79 34.17 -17.17
C THR A 363 12.39 34.78 -17.16
N VAL A 364 11.34 33.97 -17.04
CA VAL A 364 10.01 34.41 -16.58
C VAL A 364 9.91 34.06 -15.10
N ASP A 365 9.71 35.06 -14.25
CA ASP A 365 9.81 34.93 -12.80
C ASP A 365 8.59 35.39 -12.01
N THR A 366 7.72 36.26 -12.55
CA THR A 366 6.45 36.67 -11.92
C THR A 366 5.21 36.28 -12.73
N TRP A 367 4.07 36.13 -12.05
CA TRP A 367 2.79 35.81 -12.69
C TRP A 367 2.23 36.95 -13.57
N ASP A 368 2.52 38.21 -13.25
CA ASP A 368 2.15 39.40 -14.04
C ASP A 368 3.09 39.71 -15.23
N HIS A 369 4.14 38.89 -15.41
CA HIS A 369 5.13 39.05 -16.46
C HIS A 369 4.49 39.08 -17.86
N ALA A 370 4.99 39.96 -18.74
CA ALA A 370 4.40 40.22 -20.06
C ALA A 370 4.17 38.94 -20.89
N ALA A 371 5.15 38.03 -20.93
CA ALA A 371 5.04 36.77 -21.67
C ALA A 371 3.91 35.81 -21.20
N ILE A 372 3.33 36.04 -20.01
CA ILE A 372 2.12 35.36 -19.52
C ILE A 372 0.90 36.25 -19.75
N ARG A 373 0.96 37.51 -19.32
CA ARG A 373 -0.15 38.46 -19.39
C ARG A 373 -0.65 38.69 -20.82
N ASP A 374 0.26 38.77 -21.79
CA ASP A 374 -0.07 39.07 -23.18
C ASP A 374 -0.71 37.84 -23.88
N LEU A 375 -0.57 36.63 -23.33
CA LEU A 375 -1.35 35.44 -23.71
C LEU A 375 -2.72 35.37 -23.01
N ASN A 376 -2.92 36.15 -21.95
CA ASN A 376 -4.06 36.05 -21.03
C ASN A 376 -4.78 37.40 -20.85
N PRO A 377 -5.20 38.10 -21.92
CA PRO A 377 -5.79 39.43 -21.82
C PRO A 377 -7.07 39.49 -20.94
N GLU A 378 -7.83 38.40 -20.87
CA GLU A 378 -9.04 38.28 -20.04
C GLU A 378 -8.73 38.09 -18.54
N LEU A 379 -7.57 37.53 -18.21
CA LEU A 379 -7.11 37.32 -16.83
C LEU A 379 -6.05 38.35 -16.40
N ALA A 380 -5.64 39.26 -17.28
CA ALA A 380 -4.50 40.17 -17.10
C ALA A 380 -4.62 41.10 -15.88
N SER A 381 -5.83 41.37 -15.40
CA SER A 381 -6.12 42.15 -14.18
C SER A 381 -6.11 41.32 -12.89
N LEU A 382 -6.05 40.00 -13.00
CA LEU A 382 -6.01 39.02 -11.91
C LEU A 382 -4.60 38.45 -11.69
N LEU A 383 -3.71 38.56 -12.67
CA LEU A 383 -2.31 38.11 -12.56
C LEU A 383 -1.54 38.99 -11.56
N PRO A 384 -1.06 38.44 -10.43
CA PRO A 384 -0.45 39.24 -9.38
C PRO A 384 1.06 39.40 -9.60
N ASN A 385 1.64 40.50 -9.10
CA ASN A 385 3.09 40.65 -8.99
C ASN A 385 3.59 39.78 -7.81
N LYS A 386 3.79 38.50 -8.12
CA LYS A 386 4.25 37.43 -7.23
C LYS A 386 5.17 36.51 -7.99
N ASN A 387 6.23 36.05 -7.33
CA ASN A 387 7.16 35.10 -7.92
C ASN A 387 6.46 33.77 -8.24
N ILE A 388 6.81 33.17 -9.38
CA ILE A 388 6.46 31.80 -9.73
C ILE A 388 7.45 30.87 -9.03
N THR A 389 6.97 29.99 -8.16
CA THR A 389 7.78 28.89 -7.60
C THR A 389 7.54 27.63 -8.42
N VAL A 390 8.58 27.07 -9.03
CA VAL A 390 8.48 25.86 -9.86
C VAL A 390 8.52 24.61 -8.99
N VAL A 391 7.55 23.72 -9.15
CA VAL A 391 7.52 22.41 -8.49
C VAL A 391 8.15 21.36 -9.40
N LEU A 392 9.18 20.67 -8.91
CA LEU A 392 9.90 19.61 -9.61
C LEU A 392 9.61 18.25 -8.94
N SER A 393 9.33 17.22 -9.75
CA SER A 393 9.07 15.87 -9.27
C SER A 393 10.37 15.14 -8.90
N THR A 394 10.37 14.49 -7.74
CA THR A 394 11.43 13.54 -7.30
C THR A 394 11.09 12.08 -7.60
N SER A 395 9.84 11.78 -7.97
CA SER A 395 9.25 10.44 -8.08
C SER A 395 9.03 9.94 -9.51
N MET A 396 8.85 10.83 -10.49
CA MET A 396 8.40 10.48 -11.85
C MET A 396 9.39 10.89 -12.98
N PRO A 397 10.46 10.11 -13.24
CA PRO A 397 11.44 10.38 -14.29
C PRO A 397 10.84 10.56 -15.69
N SER A 398 9.79 9.79 -16.02
CA SER A 398 9.02 9.90 -17.27
C SER A 398 8.44 11.30 -17.49
N VAL A 399 7.74 11.87 -16.51
CA VAL A 399 7.15 13.22 -16.59
C VAL A 399 8.26 14.26 -16.83
N THR A 400 9.36 14.16 -16.11
CA THR A 400 10.53 15.03 -16.25
C THR A 400 11.21 14.89 -17.62
N SER A 401 11.31 13.67 -18.17
CA SER A 401 11.87 13.41 -19.51
C SER A 401 10.98 13.99 -20.62
N ILE A 402 9.66 13.83 -20.51
CA ILE A 402 8.66 14.40 -21.44
C ILE A 402 8.72 15.93 -21.45
N LEU A 403 8.78 16.54 -20.26
CA LEU A 403 8.98 17.97 -20.04
C LEU A 403 10.25 18.47 -20.74
N ILE A 404 11.40 17.86 -20.48
CA ILE A 404 12.70 18.27 -21.03
C ILE A 404 12.71 18.14 -22.56
N GLN A 405 12.21 17.03 -23.11
CA GLN A 405 12.14 16.82 -24.56
C GLN A 405 11.22 17.86 -25.23
N THR A 406 10.06 18.14 -24.65
CA THR A 406 9.09 19.06 -25.27
C THR A 406 9.54 20.51 -25.20
N LEU A 407 10.04 20.99 -24.05
CA LEU A 407 10.61 22.35 -23.95
C LEU A 407 11.86 22.50 -24.83
N SER A 408 12.70 21.47 -24.93
CA SER A 408 13.84 21.46 -25.87
C SER A 408 13.39 21.52 -27.33
N SER A 409 12.23 20.97 -27.67
CA SER A 409 11.68 21.08 -29.03
C SER A 409 11.29 22.52 -29.38
N ALA A 410 10.72 23.27 -28.42
CA ALA A 410 10.16 24.60 -28.62
C ALA A 410 11.14 25.77 -28.38
N SER A 411 12.11 25.62 -27.45
CA SER A 411 13.08 26.66 -27.11
C SER A 411 14.51 26.18 -27.30
N GLN A 412 15.25 26.86 -28.19
CA GLN A 412 16.68 26.64 -28.37
C GLN A 412 17.47 27.04 -27.12
N ALA A 413 17.10 28.15 -26.46
CA ALA A 413 17.77 28.58 -25.23
C ALA A 413 17.65 27.54 -24.11
N PHE A 414 16.47 26.90 -23.99
CA PHE A 414 16.25 25.78 -23.09
C PHE A 414 17.11 24.57 -23.49
N ARG A 415 17.01 24.10 -24.75
CA ARG A 415 17.81 22.98 -25.29
C ARG A 415 19.31 23.15 -25.03
N ASP A 416 19.85 24.31 -25.34
CA ASP A 416 21.27 24.64 -25.15
C ASP A 416 21.63 24.70 -23.66
N SER A 417 20.69 25.07 -22.77
CA SER A 417 20.90 25.06 -21.31
C SER A 417 21.06 23.63 -20.78
N MET A 418 20.17 22.69 -21.15
CA MET A 418 20.21 21.31 -20.69
C MET A 418 21.48 20.56 -21.10
N VAL A 419 22.06 20.88 -22.26
CA VAL A 419 23.33 20.31 -22.75
C VAL A 419 24.55 20.79 -21.95
N ARG A 420 24.44 21.90 -21.19
CA ARG A 420 25.56 22.51 -20.45
C ARG A 420 25.65 22.09 -18.97
N THR A 421 24.66 21.36 -18.44
CA THR A 421 24.53 21.13 -16.98
C THR A 421 25.21 19.85 -16.46
N HIS A 422 26.44 19.57 -16.88
CA HIS A 422 27.26 18.54 -16.22
C HIS A 422 27.89 19.11 -14.93
N GLY A 423 27.46 18.67 -13.75
CA GLY A 423 28.25 18.84 -12.52
C GLY A 423 27.55 18.76 -11.16
N GLU A 424 26.30 19.25 -11.02
CA GLU A 424 25.69 19.47 -9.71
C GLU A 424 24.21 18.99 -9.65
N ARG A 425 23.84 18.39 -8.50
CA ARG A 425 22.52 17.80 -8.14
C ARG A 425 21.71 17.22 -9.31
N VAL A 426 22.06 15.97 -9.62
CA VAL A 426 21.54 15.13 -10.70
C VAL A 426 20.04 14.81 -10.58
N HIS A 427 19.25 15.25 -11.56
CA HIS A 427 18.02 14.55 -11.94
C HIS A 427 18.38 13.26 -12.69
N ARG A 428 17.80 12.12 -12.30
CA ARG A 428 17.94 10.87 -13.06
C ARG A 428 16.99 10.86 -14.26
N VAL A 429 17.31 11.58 -15.33
CA VAL A 429 16.49 11.56 -16.54
C VAL A 429 16.80 10.30 -17.34
N GLY A 430 15.76 9.49 -17.60
CA GLY A 430 15.84 8.39 -18.54
C GLY A 430 15.66 8.90 -19.97
N GLU A 431 16.72 8.82 -20.76
CA GLU A 431 16.68 9.04 -22.22
C GLU A 431 16.49 7.69 -22.91
N LEU A 432 15.40 7.53 -23.66
CA LEU A 432 15.20 6.41 -24.59
C LEU A 432 16.00 6.71 -25.86
N THR A 433 17.07 5.97 -26.10
CA THR A 433 17.81 6.10 -27.37
C THR A 433 16.94 5.62 -28.55
N PRO A 434 17.25 5.99 -29.81
CA PRO A 434 16.58 5.43 -30.99
C PRO A 434 16.67 3.90 -31.10
N CYS A 435 17.65 3.28 -30.43
CA CYS A 435 17.82 1.83 -30.34
C CYS A 435 17.02 1.21 -29.17
N GLY A 436 16.34 2.01 -28.36
CA GLY A 436 15.53 1.58 -27.23
C GLY A 436 16.32 1.13 -26.00
N THR A 437 17.60 1.50 -25.90
CA THR A 437 18.38 1.38 -24.66
C THR A 437 18.14 2.60 -23.77
N TRP A 438 18.07 2.37 -22.46
CA TRP A 438 18.00 3.45 -21.48
C TRP A 438 19.38 4.05 -21.27
N ARG A 439 19.47 5.38 -21.37
CA ARG A 439 20.64 6.15 -20.95
C ARG A 439 20.25 7.03 -19.78
N GLN A 440 20.99 6.97 -18.68
CA GLN A 440 20.91 8.00 -17.64
C GLN A 440 21.57 9.27 -18.17
N VAL A 441 20.84 10.38 -18.10
CA VAL A 441 21.34 11.72 -18.40
C VAL A 441 21.10 12.59 -17.18
N ASP A 442 22.18 13.15 -16.65
CA ASP A 442 22.14 14.09 -15.54
C ASP A 442 21.60 15.43 -16.05
N ALA A 443 20.39 15.78 -15.64
CA ALA A 443 19.80 17.10 -15.89
C ALA A 443 19.76 17.94 -14.61
N SER A 444 19.66 19.26 -14.78
CA SER A 444 19.22 20.23 -13.76
C SER A 444 18.66 21.44 -14.50
N PHE A 445 17.50 21.93 -14.07
CA PHE A 445 16.78 23.05 -14.68
C PHE A 445 17.37 24.38 -14.20
N PRO A 446 17.63 25.37 -15.07
CA PRO A 446 18.27 26.63 -14.65
C PRO A 446 17.50 27.40 -13.56
N VAL A 447 16.18 27.27 -13.48
CA VAL A 447 15.35 27.84 -12.39
C VAL A 447 15.77 27.39 -10.98
N GLU A 448 16.37 26.20 -10.82
CA GLU A 448 16.92 25.72 -9.53
C GLU A 448 17.94 26.71 -8.93
N ARG A 449 18.76 27.35 -9.79
CA ARG A 449 19.76 28.34 -9.38
C ARG A 449 19.16 29.67 -8.90
N THR A 450 17.87 29.90 -9.13
CA THR A 450 17.16 31.11 -8.65
C THR A 450 16.60 30.94 -7.24
N GLY A 451 16.63 29.74 -6.67
CA GLY A 451 15.99 29.42 -5.39
C GLY A 451 14.45 29.33 -5.46
N ARG A 452 13.84 29.58 -6.63
CA ARG A 452 12.38 29.50 -6.86
C ARG A 452 11.90 28.07 -7.17
N VAL A 453 12.40 27.07 -6.42
CA VAL A 453 12.06 25.66 -6.66
C VAL A 453 11.62 24.97 -5.37
N LEU A 454 10.52 24.21 -5.47
CA LEU A 454 10.05 23.26 -4.48
C LEU A 454 10.14 21.85 -5.07
N TRP A 455 10.50 20.85 -4.25
CA TRP A 455 10.66 19.46 -4.67
C TRP A 455 9.59 18.59 -4.00
N ALA A 456 8.93 17.71 -4.75
CA ALA A 456 7.85 16.89 -4.24
C ALA A 456 7.71 15.54 -4.96
N ASP A 457 7.27 14.51 -4.24
CA ASP A 457 6.91 13.22 -4.83
C ASP A 457 5.49 13.20 -5.41
N ASP A 458 4.54 13.98 -4.86
CA ASP A 458 3.30 14.37 -5.55
C ASP A 458 3.31 15.89 -5.81
N VAL A 459 3.49 16.26 -7.08
CA VAL A 459 3.42 17.66 -7.53
C VAL A 459 2.02 18.22 -7.30
N ALA A 460 0.95 17.42 -7.42
CA ALA A 460 -0.41 17.90 -7.23
C ALA A 460 -0.73 18.25 -5.77
N ALA A 461 -0.25 17.48 -4.79
CA ALA A 461 -0.31 17.83 -3.38
C ALA A 461 0.47 19.13 -3.10
N ALA A 462 1.70 19.21 -3.58
CA ALA A 462 2.55 20.38 -3.38
C ALA A 462 1.97 21.67 -3.97
N LEU A 463 1.28 21.61 -5.12
CA LEU A 463 0.53 22.75 -5.68
C LEU A 463 -0.68 23.15 -4.81
N ASP A 464 -1.45 22.18 -4.30
CA ASP A 464 -2.66 22.45 -3.49
C ASP A 464 -2.29 23.05 -2.11
N GLU A 465 -1.13 22.68 -1.57
CA GLU A 465 -0.59 23.22 -0.31
C GLU A 465 0.11 24.59 -0.45
N ASN A 466 0.67 24.93 -1.62
CA ASN A 466 1.54 26.10 -1.80
C ASN A 466 1.05 27.03 -2.92
N ALA A 467 0.52 28.20 -2.55
CA ALA A 467 0.10 29.22 -3.51
C ALA A 467 1.27 29.84 -4.31
N TYR A 468 0.94 30.38 -5.50
CA TYR A 468 1.85 30.98 -6.48
C TYR A 468 2.86 29.99 -7.11
N THR A 469 2.54 28.70 -7.10
CA THR A 469 3.36 27.63 -7.65
C THR A 469 2.92 27.20 -9.06
N LEU A 470 3.88 26.69 -9.85
CA LEU A 470 3.65 26.06 -11.14
C LEU A 470 4.42 24.74 -11.20
N GLY A 471 3.78 23.66 -11.61
CA GLY A 471 4.40 22.35 -11.79
C GLY A 471 3.95 21.73 -13.10
N VAL A 472 4.63 20.67 -13.53
CA VAL A 472 4.15 19.83 -14.64
C VAL A 472 3.73 18.49 -14.09
N TRP A 473 2.51 18.09 -14.41
CA TRP A 473 1.92 16.86 -13.90
C TRP A 473 0.90 16.27 -14.89
N PRO A 474 0.58 14.98 -14.77
CA PRO A 474 -0.59 14.37 -15.40
C PRO A 474 -1.90 15.04 -14.93
N GLN A 475 -2.90 15.12 -15.82
CA GLN A 475 -4.13 15.88 -15.57
C GLN A 475 -4.97 15.35 -14.40
N LEU A 476 -5.10 14.03 -14.25
CA LEU A 476 -6.11 13.43 -13.37
C LEU A 476 -5.95 13.82 -11.88
N PRO A 477 -4.74 13.73 -11.27
CA PRO A 477 -4.54 14.21 -9.89
C PRO A 477 -4.75 15.73 -9.68
N ILE A 478 -4.79 16.52 -10.76
CA ILE A 478 -5.02 17.97 -10.71
C ILE A 478 -6.52 18.27 -10.70
N VAL A 479 -7.30 17.65 -11.59
CA VAL A 479 -8.75 17.92 -11.71
C VAL A 479 -9.60 17.32 -10.59
N GLU A 480 -9.05 16.42 -9.78
CA GLU A 480 -9.67 15.96 -8.52
C GLU A 480 -9.57 17.01 -7.38
N ARG A 481 -8.64 17.97 -7.48
CA ARG A 481 -8.36 18.98 -6.46
C ARG A 481 -9.11 20.28 -6.72
N ARG A 482 -9.30 21.09 -5.67
CA ARG A 482 -10.20 22.27 -5.70
C ARG A 482 -9.49 23.61 -5.80
N TYR A 483 -8.20 23.67 -5.46
CA TYR A 483 -7.46 24.93 -5.30
C TYR A 483 -6.33 25.12 -6.32
N ILE A 484 -6.28 24.26 -7.34
CA ILE A 484 -5.27 24.27 -8.40
C ILE A 484 -5.94 24.19 -9.78
N GLY A 485 -5.33 24.85 -10.76
CA GLY A 485 -5.75 24.86 -12.16
C GLY A 485 -4.84 24.02 -13.04
N PHE A 486 -5.36 23.62 -14.21
CA PHE A 486 -4.58 23.02 -15.28
C PHE A 486 -4.60 23.99 -16.47
N ALA A 487 -3.43 24.32 -17.02
CA ALA A 487 -3.31 25.32 -18.06
C ALA A 487 -3.75 24.79 -19.44
N ASP A 488 -4.39 25.66 -20.21
CA ASP A 488 -4.54 25.46 -21.65
C ASP A 488 -3.21 25.75 -22.35
N LEU A 489 -2.96 25.08 -23.47
CA LEU A 489 -1.73 25.27 -24.25
C LEU A 489 -2.03 25.73 -25.68
N ILE A 490 -1.15 26.56 -26.23
CA ILE A 490 -1.12 26.91 -27.65
C ILE A 490 -0.32 25.85 -28.43
N ASN A 491 -0.89 25.30 -29.50
CA ASN A 491 -0.26 24.25 -30.32
C ASN A 491 0.64 24.79 -31.44
N ALA A 492 1.31 23.89 -32.15
CA ALA A 492 2.13 24.20 -33.32
C ALA A 492 1.36 24.82 -34.51
N ARG A 493 0.02 24.88 -34.45
CA ARG A 493 -0.87 25.57 -35.39
C ARG A 493 -1.33 26.96 -34.90
N GLY A 494 -0.96 27.36 -33.69
CA GLY A 494 -1.40 28.62 -33.05
C GLY A 494 -2.76 28.54 -32.34
N GLU A 495 -3.34 27.35 -32.20
CA GLU A 495 -4.66 27.13 -31.61
C GLU A 495 -4.57 26.89 -30.10
N ARG A 496 -5.48 27.49 -29.31
CA ARG A 496 -5.70 27.17 -27.89
C ARG A 496 -6.39 25.81 -27.78
N VAL A 497 -5.86 24.90 -26.96
CA VAL A 497 -6.50 23.61 -26.66
C VAL A 497 -6.38 23.28 -25.17
N SER A 498 -7.48 22.81 -24.60
CA SER A 498 -7.59 22.32 -23.22
C SER A 498 -7.31 20.83 -23.10
N ALA A 499 -6.91 20.38 -21.92
CA ALA A 499 -6.75 18.97 -21.60
C ALA A 499 -8.12 18.26 -21.50
N SER A 500 -8.43 17.40 -22.46
CA SER A 500 -9.70 16.70 -22.56
C SER A 500 -9.57 15.35 -23.30
N ALA A 501 -10.63 14.55 -23.28
CA ALA A 501 -10.67 13.28 -24.00
C ALA A 501 -10.53 13.47 -25.53
N GLU A 502 -11.08 14.57 -26.08
CA GLU A 502 -11.03 14.91 -27.50
C GLU A 502 -9.62 15.31 -27.95
N SER A 503 -8.91 16.12 -27.16
CA SER A 503 -7.55 16.55 -27.49
C SER A 503 -6.53 15.42 -27.31
N VAL A 504 -6.71 14.56 -26.30
CA VAL A 504 -6.00 13.28 -26.16
C VAL A 504 -6.28 12.36 -27.37
N ALA A 505 -7.55 12.15 -27.75
CA ALA A 505 -7.92 11.31 -28.87
C ALA A 505 -7.52 11.89 -30.24
N SER A 506 -7.30 13.21 -30.35
CA SER A 506 -6.69 13.84 -31.52
C SER A 506 -5.20 13.47 -31.60
N ALA A 507 -4.44 13.68 -30.52
CA ALA A 507 -3.03 13.32 -30.47
C ALA A 507 -2.80 11.83 -30.76
N VAL A 508 -3.56 10.90 -30.16
CA VAL A 508 -3.41 9.45 -30.44
C VAL A 508 -3.56 9.11 -31.94
N LYS A 509 -4.43 9.81 -32.69
CA LYS A 509 -4.60 9.58 -34.13
C LYS A 509 -3.36 9.97 -34.95
N ASP A 510 -2.62 10.98 -34.53
CA ASP A 510 -1.41 11.46 -35.22
C ASP A 510 -0.25 10.45 -35.15
N TYR A 511 -0.25 9.57 -34.14
CA TYR A 511 0.79 8.55 -33.94
C TYR A 511 0.33 7.11 -34.23
N ARG A 512 -0.89 6.91 -34.75
CA ARG A 512 -1.46 5.59 -35.05
C ARG A 512 -0.56 4.69 -35.94
N ASP A 513 0.26 5.34 -36.78
CA ASP A 513 1.14 4.70 -37.77
C ASP A 513 2.59 4.55 -37.24
N GLN A 514 2.85 4.87 -35.96
CA GLN A 514 4.14 4.70 -35.28
C GLN A 514 4.14 3.50 -34.32
N PRO A 515 5.32 2.94 -33.95
CA PRO A 515 5.40 1.90 -32.92
C PRO A 515 4.92 2.43 -31.57
N PHE A 516 4.29 1.57 -30.76
CA PHE A 516 3.88 1.93 -29.39
C PHE A 516 5.09 2.31 -28.52
N THR A 517 5.23 3.62 -28.27
CA THR A 517 6.10 4.25 -27.26
C THR A 517 5.24 4.73 -26.08
N SER A 518 5.83 4.90 -24.90
CA SER A 518 5.11 5.54 -23.77
C SER A 518 4.88 7.04 -23.95
N VAL A 519 5.64 7.67 -24.85
CA VAL A 519 5.76 9.12 -25.00
C VAL A 519 5.36 9.53 -26.41
N LEU A 520 4.43 10.48 -26.52
CA LEU A 520 3.92 11.05 -27.76
C LEU A 520 3.94 12.58 -27.67
N ILE A 521 4.97 13.21 -28.25
CA ILE A 521 5.29 14.65 -28.10
C ILE A 521 5.08 15.41 -29.42
N ASN A 522 4.37 16.54 -29.32
CA ASN A 522 4.17 17.53 -30.39
C ASN A 522 3.37 17.02 -31.61
N GLY A 523 2.17 16.50 -31.34
CA GLY A 523 1.18 16.14 -32.37
C GLY A 523 0.36 17.35 -32.83
N SER A 524 -0.79 17.09 -33.45
CA SER A 524 -1.74 18.15 -33.85
C SER A 524 -2.40 18.84 -32.65
N ALA A 525 -2.37 18.22 -31.46
CA ALA A 525 -2.77 18.80 -30.18
C ALA A 525 -1.54 19.15 -29.30
N PRO A 526 -1.60 20.21 -28.47
CA PRO A 526 -0.43 20.76 -27.76
C PRO A 526 -0.02 20.03 -26.49
N LEU A 527 -0.88 19.13 -26.01
CA LEU A 527 -0.70 18.44 -24.73
C LEU A 527 0.42 17.42 -24.85
N TRP A 528 1.18 17.27 -23.77
CA TRP A 528 2.27 16.31 -23.74
C TRP A 528 1.63 14.96 -23.41
N LEU A 529 1.53 14.08 -24.41
CA LEU A 529 0.73 12.88 -24.27
C LEU A 529 1.60 11.72 -23.79
N ALA A 530 1.17 11.10 -22.69
CA ALA A 530 1.74 9.87 -22.20
C ALA A 530 0.72 8.72 -22.32
N LEU A 531 1.24 7.54 -22.58
CA LEU A 531 0.49 6.28 -22.59
C LEU A 531 0.78 5.53 -21.29
N GLY A 532 -0.26 5.30 -20.50
CA GLY A 532 -0.23 4.38 -19.38
C GLY A 532 -0.29 2.94 -19.90
N LEU A 533 0.63 2.10 -19.43
CA LEU A 533 0.82 0.74 -19.93
C LEU A 533 0.70 -0.27 -18.79
N MET A 534 -0.04 -1.34 -19.05
CA MET A 534 -0.08 -2.53 -18.21
C MET A 534 1.05 -3.47 -18.65
N ALA A 535 2.05 -3.65 -17.80
CA ALA A 535 3.00 -4.74 -17.89
C ALA A 535 2.37 -6.00 -17.26
N LEU A 536 2.20 -7.06 -18.06
CA LEU A 536 1.70 -8.36 -17.62
C LEU A 536 2.87 -9.34 -17.44
N ASN A 537 2.84 -10.14 -16.37
CA ASN A 537 3.76 -11.23 -16.12
C ASN A 537 3.15 -12.54 -16.65
N SER A 538 3.46 -12.89 -17.91
CA SER A 538 2.84 -14.02 -18.61
C SER A 538 3.52 -15.34 -18.26
N ARG A 539 3.28 -15.83 -17.04
CA ARG A 539 3.51 -17.25 -16.72
C ARG A 539 2.35 -18.09 -17.25
N ASP A 540 2.66 -19.20 -17.92
CA ASP A 540 1.73 -20.32 -18.02
C ASP A 540 1.42 -20.80 -16.59
N ARG A 541 0.15 -20.71 -16.18
CA ARG A 541 -0.38 -21.17 -14.88
C ARG A 541 -1.22 -22.43 -15.05
#